data_AF-A0A522AS94-F1
#
_entry.id   AF-A0A522AS94-F1
#
_cell.length_a   1.000
_cell.length_b   1.000
_cell.length_c   1.000
_cell.angle_alpha   90.00
_cell.angle_beta   90.00
_cell.angle_gamma   90.00
#
_symmetry.space_group_name_H-M   'P 1'
#
loop_
_entity.id
_entity.type
_entity.pdbx_description
1 polymer ?
#
loop_
_entity_poly.entity_id
_entity_poly.type
_entity_poly.pdbx_seq_one_letter_code
_entity_poly.pdbx_strand_id
1 'polypeptide(L)'
;MRSSGSRGRSSRSTCPIRRRARRSGTSISSPTWRWHRSLARAPGAITSRWSGSRRTRRPTARQGAVPRPTREPHVPDRGRGGPPESLELRRLRARIDALDKQIVALLNERADLALEVGRIKADLGRRVVRDAAREREILVRIAMANDGPMPQADLLALYRRLFAATRALESADRARREPGDA
;
A
#
# COMPACT_ATOMS: atom_id res chain seq x y z
N MET A 1 17.13 -6.43 -60.09
CA MET A 1 17.93 -7.23 -59.13
C MET A 1 18.60 -6.24 -58.18
N ARG A 2 18.29 -6.24 -56.88
CA ARG A 2 19.17 -6.76 -55.81
C ARG A 2 20.64 -6.37 -56.02
N SER A 3 21.39 -5.76 -55.12
CA SER A 3 21.19 -5.36 -53.73
C SER A 3 22.34 -4.43 -53.37
N SER A 4 22.08 -3.56 -52.40
CA SER A 4 23.04 -2.88 -51.55
C SER A 4 24.17 -3.79 -51.03
N GLY A 5 25.41 -3.30 -51.08
CA GLY A 5 26.59 -3.93 -50.50
C GLY A 5 27.47 -2.91 -49.81
N SER A 6 27.10 -2.51 -48.60
CA SER A 6 27.93 -1.74 -47.68
C SER A 6 28.95 -2.67 -46.99
N ARG A 7 30.24 -2.33 -47.10
CA ARG A 7 31.33 -2.77 -46.21
C ARG A 7 32.22 -1.54 -46.06
N GLY A 8 32.61 -1.05 -44.90
CA GLY A 8 32.75 -1.65 -43.57
C GLY A 8 34.04 -1.04 -43.02
N ARG A 9 33.95 0.13 -42.39
CA ARG A 9 35.12 0.84 -41.82
C ARG A 9 35.37 0.30 -40.42
N SER A 10 36.38 -0.55 -40.29
CA SER A 10 36.86 -1.09 -39.02
C SER A 10 37.77 -0.08 -38.32
N SER A 11 37.26 0.65 -37.34
CA SER A 11 38.08 1.38 -36.37
C SER A 11 38.35 0.46 -35.16
N ARG A 12 39.61 0.03 -35.05
CA ARG A 12 40.14 -0.67 -33.88
C ARG A 12 40.25 0.32 -32.72
N SER A 13 39.45 0.11 -31.67
CA SER A 13 39.59 0.80 -30.39
C SER A 13 40.29 -0.13 -29.39
N THR A 14 41.55 0.14 -29.14
CA THR A 14 42.33 -0.37 -28.00
C THR A 14 41.94 0.38 -26.74
N CYS A 15 41.43 -0.32 -25.71
CA CYS A 15 41.34 0.19 -24.35
C CYS A 15 42.02 -0.80 -23.38
N PRO A 16 42.82 -0.31 -22.41
CA PRO A 16 43.75 -1.13 -21.65
C PRO A 16 43.13 -1.78 -20.41
N ILE A 17 43.49 -3.06 -20.27
CA ILE A 17 43.79 -3.85 -19.07
C ILE A 17 43.47 -3.22 -17.69
N ARG A 18 42.49 -3.88 -17.05
CA ARG A 18 42.17 -3.97 -15.61
C ARG A 18 43.34 -3.67 -14.65
N ARG A 19 43.17 -2.65 -13.80
CA ARG A 19 43.86 -2.54 -12.51
C ARG A 19 42.94 -2.98 -11.37
N ARG A 20 43.39 -4.01 -10.66
CA ARG A 20 42.73 -4.67 -9.53
C ARG A 20 43.04 -3.87 -8.26
N ALA A 21 42.07 -3.12 -7.73
CA ALA A 21 42.21 -2.45 -6.44
C ALA A 21 41.87 -3.44 -5.30
N ARG A 22 42.88 -3.70 -4.47
CA ARG A 22 42.72 -4.32 -3.14
C ARG A 22 41.88 -3.40 -2.27
N ARG A 23 40.84 -3.93 -1.62
CA ARG A 23 40.33 -3.36 -0.37
C ARG A 23 40.16 -4.46 0.67
N SER A 24 40.87 -4.21 1.75
CA SER A 24 40.92 -4.86 3.05
C SER A 24 39.53 -5.14 3.62
N GLY A 25 39.44 -6.28 4.29
CA GLY A 25 38.27 -6.68 5.05
C GLY A 25 37.99 -5.74 6.22
N THR A 26 36.71 -5.61 6.54
CA THR A 26 36.26 -5.22 7.87
C THR A 26 35.00 -6.04 8.13
N SER A 27 35.14 -6.92 9.11
CA SER A 27 34.08 -7.73 9.70
C SER A 27 32.98 -6.83 10.22
N ILE A 28 31.75 -6.99 9.74
CA ILE A 28 30.55 -6.45 10.40
C ILE A 28 29.52 -7.56 10.48
N SER A 29 29.25 -7.93 11.72
CA SER A 29 28.40 -9.01 12.19
C SER A 29 26.97 -8.94 11.64
N SER A 30 26.46 -10.12 11.28
CA SER A 30 25.09 -10.39 10.85
C SER A 30 24.04 -9.87 11.86
N PRO A 31 23.01 -9.12 11.43
CA PRO A 31 21.80 -8.96 12.24
C PRO A 31 20.86 -10.12 11.93
N THR A 32 20.69 -11.02 12.89
CA THR A 32 19.65 -12.05 12.86
C THR A 32 18.30 -11.40 13.10
N TRP A 33 17.52 -11.19 12.04
CA TRP A 33 16.13 -10.72 12.16
C TRP A 33 15.23 -11.86 12.63
N ARG A 34 15.16 -12.01 13.95
CA ARG A 34 14.34 -12.99 14.67
C ARG A 34 12.89 -12.49 14.77
N TRP A 35 12.00 -13.11 14.01
CA TRP A 35 10.56 -12.89 14.09
C TRP A 35 10.00 -13.50 15.37
N HIS A 36 9.72 -12.71 16.41
CA HIS A 36 8.93 -13.22 17.54
C HIS A 36 7.44 -13.04 17.28
N ARG A 37 6.81 -14.18 16.99
CA ARG A 37 5.38 -14.45 17.17
C ARG A 37 5.07 -14.34 18.66
N SER A 38 4.32 -13.31 19.08
CA SER A 38 3.79 -13.24 20.44
C SER A 38 2.39 -13.86 20.47
N LEU A 39 2.33 -15.09 20.99
CA LEU A 39 1.09 -15.70 21.46
C LEU A 39 0.95 -15.34 22.93
N ALA A 40 -0.03 -14.51 23.28
CA ALA A 40 -0.50 -14.36 24.65
C ALA A 40 -1.82 -15.10 24.79
N ARG A 41 -1.84 -16.05 25.72
CA ARG A 41 -2.98 -16.84 26.17
C ARG A 41 -3.09 -16.68 27.68
N ALA A 42 -4.32 -16.50 28.17
CA ALA A 42 -4.93 -17.09 29.39
C ALA A 42 -6.01 -16.13 29.97
N PRO A 43 -6.97 -16.59 30.82
CA PRO A 43 -7.25 -17.95 31.30
C PRO A 43 -8.73 -18.40 31.13
N GLY A 44 -9.00 -19.67 31.49
CA GLY A 44 -10.35 -20.17 31.82
C GLY A 44 -10.91 -19.51 33.10
N ALA A 45 -12.14 -19.75 33.55
CA ALA A 45 -12.86 -21.01 33.50
C ALA A 45 -14.35 -20.85 33.91
N ILE A 46 -15.11 -21.94 33.69
CA ILE A 46 -16.20 -22.46 34.55
C ILE A 46 -17.60 -21.84 34.45
N THR A 47 -18.45 -22.66 33.82
CA THR A 47 -19.83 -23.06 34.16
C THR A 47 -20.76 -22.07 34.86
N SER A 48 -21.90 -21.80 34.22
CA SER A 48 -23.15 -22.43 34.66
C SER A 48 -24.24 -22.25 33.60
N ARG A 49 -24.77 -23.40 33.20
CA ARG A 49 -26.06 -23.61 32.57
C ARG A 49 -27.14 -22.90 33.39
N TRP A 50 -27.91 -22.03 32.76
CA TRP A 50 -29.21 -21.63 33.27
C TRP A 50 -30.23 -21.55 32.13
N SER A 51 -31.02 -22.62 32.02
CA SER A 51 -32.30 -22.64 31.34
C SER A 51 -33.33 -21.97 32.23
N GLY A 52 -34.11 -21.01 31.72
CA GLY A 52 -35.16 -20.40 32.52
C GLY A 52 -35.89 -19.28 31.83
N SER A 53 -36.75 -19.66 30.88
CA SER A 53 -37.80 -18.83 30.31
C SER A 53 -38.55 -18.07 31.40
N ARG A 54 -38.54 -16.74 31.38
CA ARG A 54 -39.65 -15.94 31.92
C ARG A 54 -39.95 -14.78 30.98
N ARG A 55 -41.05 -14.94 30.25
CA ARG A 55 -41.86 -13.82 29.75
C ARG A 55 -42.14 -12.90 30.93
N THR A 56 -41.61 -11.69 30.89
CA THR A 56 -42.21 -10.57 31.62
C THR A 56 -42.58 -9.52 30.58
N ARG A 57 -43.88 -9.23 30.56
CA ARG A 57 -44.51 -8.24 29.68
C ARG A 57 -43.86 -6.88 29.94
N ARG A 58 -43.37 -6.21 28.89
CA ARG A 58 -43.03 -4.77 28.97
C ARG A 58 -44.31 -4.01 29.34
N PRO A 59 -44.33 -3.24 30.43
CA PRO A 59 -45.39 -2.26 30.62
C PRO A 59 -45.19 -1.16 29.57
N THR A 60 -46.26 -0.82 28.87
CA THR A 60 -46.33 0.34 27.96
C THR A 60 -46.22 1.61 28.80
N ALA A 61 -44.98 2.02 29.10
CA ALA A 61 -44.72 3.34 29.64
C ALA A 61 -45.09 4.37 28.58
N ARG A 62 -46.07 5.21 28.92
CA ARG A 62 -46.46 6.42 28.18
C ARG A 62 -45.22 7.14 27.68
N GLN A 63 -45.22 7.43 26.39
CA GLN A 63 -44.23 8.27 25.73
C GLN A 63 -44.27 9.65 26.39
N GLY A 64 -43.31 9.92 27.28
CA GLY A 64 -42.94 11.29 27.62
C GLY A 64 -42.27 11.88 26.39
N ALA A 65 -42.87 12.94 25.83
CA ALA A 65 -42.30 13.68 24.73
C ALA A 65 -40.88 14.14 25.13
N VAL A 66 -39.87 13.67 24.41
CA VAL A 66 -38.52 14.24 24.50
C VAL A 66 -38.65 15.69 24.05
N PRO A 67 -38.32 16.70 24.87
CA PRO A 67 -38.33 18.08 24.40
C PRO A 67 -37.38 18.17 23.21
N ARG A 68 -37.90 18.63 22.07
CA ARG A 68 -37.08 18.97 20.90
C ARG A 68 -35.98 19.91 21.38
N PRO A 69 -34.69 19.65 21.10
CA PRO A 69 -33.68 20.67 21.32
C PRO A 69 -34.13 21.91 20.54
N THR A 70 -34.29 23.04 21.22
CA THR A 70 -34.45 24.34 20.59
C THR A 70 -33.36 24.43 19.53
N ARG A 71 -33.76 24.57 18.26
CA ARG A 71 -32.81 24.84 17.18
C ARG A 71 -32.10 26.13 17.57
N GLU A 72 -30.90 26.00 18.12
CA GLU A 72 -30.01 27.13 18.27
C GLU A 72 -29.92 27.81 16.90
N PRO A 73 -30.01 29.14 16.82
CA PRO A 73 -29.79 29.84 15.57
C PRO A 73 -28.48 29.33 14.98
N HIS A 74 -28.52 28.83 13.75
CA HIS A 74 -27.32 28.53 12.99
C HIS A 74 -26.55 29.85 12.86
N VAL A 75 -25.57 30.04 13.74
CA VAL A 75 -24.63 31.15 13.63
C VAL A 75 -23.83 30.82 12.38
N PRO A 76 -23.95 31.59 11.28
CA PRO A 76 -23.11 31.35 10.13
C PRO A 76 -21.68 31.48 10.64
N ASP A 77 -20.85 30.48 10.35
CA ASP A 77 -19.43 30.51 10.62
C ASP A 77 -18.86 31.78 9.98
N ARG A 78 -18.75 32.85 10.78
CA ARG A 78 -18.18 34.11 10.34
C ARG A 78 -16.71 33.82 10.22
N GLY A 79 -16.35 33.47 8.98
CA GLY A 79 -15.03 33.01 8.56
C GLY A 79 -13.99 33.36 9.58
N ARG A 80 -13.63 32.36 10.40
CA ARG A 80 -12.38 32.41 11.15
C ARG A 80 -11.28 32.30 10.10
N GLY A 81 -11.04 33.41 9.40
CA GLY A 81 -9.86 33.63 8.60
C GLY A 81 -8.70 33.54 9.58
N GLY A 82 -8.13 32.35 9.69
CA GLY A 82 -6.86 32.16 10.37
C GLY A 82 -5.84 33.16 9.81
N PRO A 83 -4.77 33.46 10.57
CA PRO A 83 -3.76 34.42 10.14
C PRO A 83 -3.35 34.12 8.68
N PRO A 84 -3.21 35.16 7.84
CA PRO A 84 -2.95 34.97 6.43
C PRO A 84 -1.71 34.09 6.28
N GLU A 85 -1.91 32.96 5.61
CA GLU A 85 -0.85 31.99 5.39
C GLU A 85 0.35 32.68 4.71
N SER A 86 1.58 32.31 5.07
CA SER A 86 2.73 32.90 4.40
C SER A 86 2.73 32.53 2.91
N LEU A 87 3.17 33.45 2.06
CA LEU A 87 3.30 33.21 0.62
C LEU A 87 4.19 32.00 0.32
N GLU A 88 5.23 31.80 1.13
CA GLU A 88 6.15 30.67 1.03
C GLU A 88 5.47 29.33 1.34
N LEU A 89 4.67 29.26 2.41
CA LEU A 89 3.94 28.05 2.76
C LEU A 89 2.93 27.65 1.66
N ARG A 90 2.22 28.63 1.08
CA ARG A 90 1.34 28.38 -0.07
C ARG A 90 2.10 27.80 -1.27
N ARG A 91 3.29 28.33 -1.57
CA ARG A 91 4.13 27.81 -2.67
C ARG A 91 4.58 26.37 -2.43
N LEU A 92 4.99 26.05 -1.19
CA LEU A 92 5.37 24.68 -0.83
C LEU A 92 4.19 23.72 -0.94
N ARG A 93 3.01 24.11 -0.45
CA ARG A 93 1.78 23.30 -0.58
C ARG A 93 1.41 23.03 -2.03
N ALA A 94 1.44 24.05 -2.89
CA ALA A 94 1.16 23.86 -4.32
C ALA A 94 2.16 22.88 -4.99
N ARG A 95 3.43 22.90 -4.56
CA ARG A 95 4.43 21.94 -5.05
C ARG A 95 4.14 20.52 -4.55
N ILE A 96 3.71 20.36 -3.30
CA ILE A 96 3.27 19.07 -2.75
C ILE A 96 2.07 18.55 -3.54
N ASP A 97 1.05 19.38 -3.77
CA ASP A 97 -0.15 19.00 -4.53
C ASP A 97 0.19 18.53 -5.96
N ALA A 98 1.17 19.17 -6.60
CA ALA A 98 1.66 18.75 -7.91
C ALA A 98 2.37 17.39 -7.88
N LEU A 99 3.18 17.15 -6.85
CA LEU A 99 3.84 15.85 -6.63
C LEU A 99 2.82 14.75 -6.32
N ASP A 100 1.81 15.05 -5.50
CA ASP A 100 0.77 14.09 -5.14
C ASP A 100 -0.03 13.62 -6.37
N LYS A 101 -0.31 14.54 -7.32
CA LYS A 101 -0.92 14.16 -8.60
C LYS A 101 -0.05 13.20 -9.40
N GLN A 102 1.27 13.40 -9.40
CA GLN A 102 2.20 12.48 -10.07
C GLN A 102 2.25 11.12 -9.37
N ILE A 103 2.26 11.11 -8.03
CA ILE A 103 2.21 9.86 -7.25
C ILE A 103 0.94 9.08 -7.58
N VAL A 104 -0.22 9.75 -7.60
CA VAL A 104 -1.50 9.09 -7.96
C VAL A 104 -1.45 8.51 -9.37
N ALA A 105 -0.92 9.26 -10.35
CA ALA A 105 -0.77 8.75 -11.72
C ALA A 105 0.11 7.49 -11.77
N LEU A 106 1.27 7.50 -11.12
CA LEU A 106 2.18 6.35 -11.04
C LEU A 106 1.55 5.14 -10.33
N LEU A 107 0.77 5.40 -9.28
CA LEU A 107 0.06 4.33 -8.56
C LEU A 107 -1.03 3.69 -9.41
N ASN A 108 -1.76 4.47 -10.22
CA ASN A 108 -2.75 3.95 -11.15
C ASN A 108 -2.10 3.13 -12.26
N GLU A 109 -1.02 3.63 -12.88
CA GLU A 109 -0.26 2.86 -13.87
C GLU A 109 0.24 1.53 -13.31
N ARG A 110 0.75 1.54 -12.07
CA ARG A 110 1.14 0.32 -11.37
C ARG A 110 -0.04 -0.62 -11.13
N ALA A 111 -1.23 -0.08 -10.84
CA ALA A 111 -2.44 -0.87 -10.63
C ALA A 111 -2.92 -1.53 -11.93
N ASP A 112 -2.83 -0.83 -13.06
CA ASP A 112 -3.15 -1.37 -14.39
C ASP A 112 -2.21 -2.53 -14.74
N LEU A 113 -0.89 -2.37 -14.52
CA LEU A 113 0.07 -3.46 -14.68
C LEU A 113 -0.23 -4.64 -13.76
N ALA A 114 -0.67 -4.40 -12.52
CA ALA A 114 -1.08 -5.46 -11.60
C ALA A 114 -2.32 -6.21 -12.11
N LEU A 115 -3.29 -5.50 -12.69
CA LEU A 115 -4.46 -6.12 -13.33
C LEU A 115 -4.03 -7.01 -14.50
N GLU A 116 -3.15 -6.54 -15.38
CA GLU A 116 -2.62 -7.35 -16.49
C GLU A 116 -1.91 -8.61 -16.00
N VAL A 117 -1.05 -8.48 -14.98
CA VAL A 117 -0.40 -9.62 -14.34
C VAL A 117 -1.43 -10.58 -13.74
N GLY A 118 -2.49 -10.06 -13.11
CA GLY A 118 -3.61 -10.84 -12.57
C GLY A 118 -4.34 -11.64 -13.66
N ARG A 119 -4.57 -11.03 -14.83
CA ARG A 119 -5.19 -11.68 -16.00
C ARG A 119 -4.34 -12.83 -16.51
N ILE A 120 -3.04 -12.59 -16.74
CA ILE A 120 -2.10 -13.63 -17.17
C ILE A 120 -2.05 -14.78 -16.15
N LYS A 121 -2.06 -14.48 -14.85
CA LYS A 121 -2.11 -15.52 -13.81
C LYS A 121 -3.41 -16.33 -13.88
N ALA A 122 -4.56 -15.67 -14.11
CA ALA A 122 -5.85 -16.33 -14.24
C ALA A 122 -5.89 -17.26 -15.48
N ASP A 123 -5.36 -16.80 -16.61
CA ASP A 123 -5.26 -17.60 -17.84
C ASP A 123 -4.37 -18.85 -17.64
N LEU A 124 -3.35 -18.74 -16.77
CA LEU A 124 -2.50 -19.86 -16.34
C LEU A 124 -3.14 -20.74 -15.24
N GLY A 125 -4.41 -20.53 -14.91
CA GLY A 125 -5.12 -21.26 -13.85
C GLY A 125 -4.62 -20.98 -12.43
N ARG A 126 -3.81 -19.93 -12.23
CA ARG A 126 -3.25 -19.58 -10.92
C ARG A 126 -4.22 -18.68 -10.17
N ARG A 127 -4.52 -19.07 -8.92
CA ARG A 127 -5.31 -18.25 -8.01
C ARG A 127 -4.56 -16.95 -7.67
N VAL A 128 -5.33 -15.90 -7.34
CA VAL A 128 -4.81 -14.63 -6.78
C VAL A 128 -4.25 -14.90 -5.38
N VAL A 129 -3.04 -15.45 -5.34
CA VAL A 129 -2.31 -15.78 -4.12
C VAL A 129 -1.17 -14.80 -3.96
N ARG A 130 -0.87 -14.48 -2.70
CA ARG A 130 0.26 -13.66 -2.33
C ARG A 130 1.57 -14.29 -2.82
N ASP A 131 2.27 -13.60 -3.72
CA ASP A 131 3.64 -13.95 -4.11
C ASP A 131 4.64 -13.33 -3.13
N ALA A 132 4.92 -14.06 -2.04
CA ALA A 132 5.78 -13.59 -0.97
C ALA A 132 7.24 -13.37 -1.43
N ALA A 133 7.72 -14.17 -2.38
CA ALA A 133 9.08 -14.05 -2.89
C ALA A 133 9.23 -12.75 -3.69
N ARG A 134 8.28 -12.48 -4.59
CA ARG A 134 8.26 -11.24 -5.38
C ARG A 134 8.10 -10.00 -4.50
N GLU A 135 7.22 -10.03 -3.50
CA GLU A 135 7.05 -8.90 -2.57
C GLU A 135 8.34 -8.60 -1.80
N ARG A 136 9.04 -9.64 -1.33
CA ARG A 136 10.31 -9.47 -0.61
C ARG A 136 11.36 -8.83 -1.50
N GLU A 137 11.48 -9.28 -2.74
CA GLU A 137 12.40 -8.71 -3.71
C GLU A 137 12.15 -7.22 -3.94
N ILE A 138 10.87 -6.83 -4.15
CA ILE A 138 10.51 -5.42 -4.33
C ILE A 138 10.87 -4.62 -3.08
N LEU A 139 10.54 -5.10 -1.88
CA LEU A 139 10.86 -4.40 -0.63
C LEU A 139 12.37 -4.19 -0.45
N VAL A 140 13.21 -5.16 -0.84
CA VAL A 140 14.67 -5.00 -0.81
C VAL A 140 15.10 -3.90 -1.78
N ARG A 141 14.59 -3.90 -3.01
CA ARG A 141 14.91 -2.86 -4.00
C ARG A 141 14.50 -1.47 -3.53
N ILE A 142 13.32 -1.34 -2.93
CA ILE A 142 12.85 -0.07 -2.36
C ILE A 142 13.72 0.36 -1.17
N ALA A 143 14.15 -0.57 -0.33
CA ALA A 143 15.07 -0.25 0.76
C ALA A 143 16.43 0.24 0.27
N MET A 144 16.92 -0.33 -0.82
CA MET A 144 18.19 0.11 -1.43
C MET A 144 18.09 1.44 -2.17
N ALA A 145 16.90 1.82 -2.63
CA ALA A 145 16.67 3.06 -3.38
C ALA A 145 16.28 4.25 -2.48
N ASN A 146 16.13 4.05 -1.17
CA ASN A 146 15.72 5.10 -0.25
C ASN A 146 16.90 5.96 0.19
N ASP A 147 17.22 6.97 -0.62
CA ASP A 147 18.20 8.01 -0.28
C ASP A 147 17.55 9.28 0.30
N GLY A 148 16.25 9.21 0.60
CA GLY A 148 15.44 10.33 1.06
C GLY A 148 15.40 10.49 2.58
N PRO A 149 14.82 11.61 3.07
CA PRO A 149 14.68 11.87 4.50
C PRO A 149 13.59 11.00 5.18
N MET A 150 12.83 10.22 4.42
CA MET A 150 11.75 9.39 4.95
C MET A 150 12.32 8.16 5.68
N PRO A 151 11.83 7.84 6.90
CA PRO A 151 12.24 6.63 7.60
C PRO A 151 11.97 5.37 6.76
N GLN A 152 12.97 4.50 6.70
CA GLN A 152 12.90 3.27 5.92
C GLN A 152 11.68 2.40 6.26
N ALA A 153 11.33 2.33 7.55
CA ALA A 153 10.22 1.53 8.04
C ALA A 153 8.87 1.98 7.46
N ASP A 154 8.65 3.30 7.37
CA ASP A 154 7.40 3.89 6.89
C ASP A 154 7.25 3.68 5.39
N LEU A 155 8.33 3.89 4.62
CA LEU A 155 8.33 3.62 3.19
C LEU A 155 7.98 2.15 2.90
N LEU A 156 8.57 1.21 3.64
CA LEU A 156 8.26 -0.22 3.49
C LEU A 156 6.82 -0.54 3.91
N ALA A 157 6.27 0.14 4.92
CA ALA A 157 4.88 -0.03 5.33
C ALA A 157 3.90 0.43 4.23
N LEU A 158 4.17 1.57 3.58
CA LEU A 158 3.40 2.05 2.43
C LEU A 158 3.39 1.02 1.30
N TYR A 159 4.56 0.48 0.94
CA TYR A 159 4.66 -0.54 -0.12
C TYR A 159 3.90 -1.83 0.22
N ARG A 160 3.93 -2.27 1.47
CA ARG A 160 3.13 -3.44 1.90
C ARG A 160 1.63 -3.19 1.74
N ARG A 161 1.17 -1.97 2.07
CA ARG A 161 -0.23 -1.59 1.90
C ARG A 161 -0.61 -1.47 0.43
N LEU A 162 0.29 -0.95 -0.40
CA LEU A 162 0.15 -0.92 -1.85
C LEU A 162 0.02 -2.33 -2.46
N PHE A 163 0.81 -3.29 -2.00
CA PHE A 163 0.66 -4.69 -2.43
C PHE A 163 -0.70 -5.27 -2.00
N ALA A 164 -1.16 -4.97 -0.79
CA ALA A 164 -2.48 -5.41 -0.35
C ALA A 164 -3.61 -4.82 -1.20
N ALA A 165 -3.53 -3.52 -1.54
CA ALA A 165 -4.51 -2.86 -2.38
C ALA A 165 -4.53 -3.46 -3.81
N THR A 166 -3.37 -3.69 -4.42
CA THR A 166 -3.29 -4.28 -5.77
C THR A 166 -3.79 -5.72 -5.81
N ARG A 167 -3.49 -6.56 -4.81
CA ARG A 167 -4.08 -7.91 -4.74
C ARG A 167 -5.61 -7.89 -4.55
N ALA A 168 -6.13 -6.93 -3.77
CA ALA A 168 -7.58 -6.77 -3.61
C ALA A 168 -8.24 -6.38 -4.94
N LEU A 169 -7.58 -5.51 -5.71
CA LEU A 169 -8.01 -5.11 -7.05
C LEU A 169 -8.01 -6.30 -8.03
N GLU A 170 -6.95 -7.11 -8.06
CA GLU A 170 -6.87 -8.34 -8.87
C GLU A 170 -8.02 -9.32 -8.52
N SER A 171 -8.27 -9.55 -7.23
CA SER A 171 -9.37 -10.42 -6.77
C SER A 171 -10.74 -9.89 -7.19
N ALA A 172 -10.96 -8.58 -7.07
CA ALA A 172 -12.21 -7.95 -7.49
C ALA A 172 -12.42 -8.01 -9.01
N ASP A 173 -11.34 -7.85 -9.79
CA ASP A 173 -11.42 -7.95 -11.25
C ASP A 173 -11.75 -9.36 -11.71
N ARG A 174 -11.14 -10.37 -11.08
CA ARG A 174 -11.48 -11.78 -11.33
C ARG A 174 -12.93 -12.08 -10.97
N ALA A 175 -13.39 -11.66 -9.79
CA ALA A 175 -14.76 -11.89 -9.34
C ALA A 175 -15.81 -11.25 -10.27
N ARG A 176 -15.50 -10.13 -10.92
CA ARG A 176 -16.36 -9.54 -11.96
C ARG A 176 -16.38 -10.32 -13.27
N ARG A 177 -15.33 -11.10 -13.55
CA ARG A 177 -15.15 -11.82 -14.82
C ARG A 177 -15.67 -13.24 -14.81
N GLU A 178 -15.73 -13.88 -13.66
CA GLU A 178 -16.38 -15.19 -13.51
C GLU A 178 -17.90 -14.92 -13.48
N PRO A 179 -18.64 -15.09 -14.60
CA PRO A 179 -20.08 -15.01 -14.56
C PRO A 179 -20.54 -16.17 -13.69
N GLY A 180 -21.47 -15.93 -12.76
CA GLY A 180 -22.02 -17.00 -11.95
C GLY A 180 -22.48 -18.15 -12.84
N ASP A 181 -22.03 -19.36 -12.51
CA ASP A 181 -22.67 -20.60 -12.94
C ASP A 181 -24.16 -20.47 -12.61
N ALA A 182 -24.97 -20.14 -13.62
CA ALA A 182 -26.42 -20.03 -13.58
C ALA A 182 -27.01 -20.89 -14.70
#